data_AF-A0A1V5LC33-F1
#
_entry.id   AF-A0A1V5LC33-F1
#
_cell.length_a   1.000
_cell.length_b   1.000
_cell.length_c   1.000
_cell.angle_alpha   90.00
_cell.angle_beta   90.00
_cell.angle_gamma   90.00
#
_symmetry.space_group_name_H-M   'P 1'
#
loop_
_entity.id
_entity.type
_entity.pdbx_description
1 polymer ?
#
loop_
_entity_poly.entity_id
_entity_poly.type
_entity_poly.pdbx_seq_one_letter_code
_entity_poly.pdbx_strand_id
1 'polypeptide(L)'
;MNCHAKNELMFVKGYTKDGFKGQVFHVHVRFGNDFDEVKFKNHLNQNKTDALRYEKLKIELSKIHEFDRDEYTHAKTDFILEIMKKIKG
;
A
#
# COMPACT_ATOMS: atom_id res chain seq x y z
N MET A 1 -3.60 -1.91 2.19
CA MET A 1 -3.84 -3.08 1.32
C MET A 1 -3.62 -4.29 2.19
N ASN A 2 -4.69 -4.92 2.66
CA ASN A 2 -4.57 -6.13 3.47
C ASN A 2 -3.88 -7.21 2.63
N CYS A 3 -2.70 -7.62 3.10
CA CYS A 3 -1.77 -8.58 2.50
C CYS A 3 -2.27 -10.04 2.61
N HIS A 4 -3.58 -10.24 2.67
CA HIS A 4 -4.17 -11.57 2.69
C HIS A 4 -4.92 -11.81 1.40
N ALA A 5 -4.27 -11.51 0.26
CA ALA A 5 -4.71 -12.15 -0.98
C ALA A 5 -4.42 -13.65 -0.83
N LYS A 6 -5.41 -14.49 -1.14
CA LYS A 6 -5.20 -15.93 -1.21
C LYS A 6 -4.05 -16.16 -2.20
N ASN A 7 -2.94 -16.73 -1.72
CA ASN A 7 -1.74 -17.11 -2.48
C ASN A 7 -0.65 -16.02 -2.66
N GLU A 8 -0.24 -15.39 -1.56
CA GLU A 8 0.90 -14.47 -1.50
C GLU A 8 2.02 -15.01 -0.61
N LEU A 9 3.28 -14.76 -1.00
CA LEU A 9 4.42 -14.80 -0.08
C LEU A 9 5.01 -13.41 0.08
N MET A 10 5.20 -12.96 1.33
CA MET A 10 5.89 -11.72 1.65
C MET A 10 7.20 -12.03 2.37
N PHE A 11 8.30 -11.46 1.87
CA PHE A 11 9.59 -11.46 2.55
C PHE A 11 9.91 -10.04 3.02
N VAL A 12 10.37 -9.93 4.26
CA VAL A 12 10.76 -8.64 4.84
C VAL A 12 12.22 -8.68 5.28
N LYS A 13 12.94 -7.59 5.03
CA LYS A 13 14.33 -7.39 5.48
C LYS A 13 14.44 -6.06 6.22
N GLY A 14 15.28 -6.02 7.27
CA GLY A 14 15.52 -4.83 8.07
C GLY A 14 14.57 -4.67 9.27
N TYR A 15 13.69 -5.64 9.51
CA TYR A 15 12.80 -5.69 10.68
C TYR A 15 13.52 -6.36 11.86
N THR A 16 13.56 -5.69 13.00
CA THR A 16 14.16 -6.18 14.25
C THR A 16 13.20 -5.96 15.41
N LYS A 17 13.52 -6.53 16.59
CA LYS A 17 12.72 -6.30 17.80
C LYS A 17 12.69 -4.83 18.23
N ASP A 18 13.75 -4.08 17.92
CA ASP A 18 13.90 -2.67 18.26
C ASP A 18 13.42 -1.74 17.12
N GLY A 19 12.72 -2.28 16.12
CA GLY A 19 12.24 -1.53 14.95
C GLY A 19 13.09 -1.77 13.70
N PHE A 20 13.31 -0.72 12.90
CA PHE A 20 14.02 -0.85 11.62
C PHE A 20 15.53 -0.70 11.77
N LYS A 21 16.29 -1.57 11.10
CA LYS A 21 17.75 -1.50 11.04
C LYS A 21 18.24 -1.52 9.60
N GLY A 22 18.89 -0.43 9.20
CA GLY A 22 19.38 -0.24 7.83
C GLY A 22 18.25 -0.10 6.82
N GLN A 23 18.50 -0.48 5.58
CA GLN A 23 17.49 -0.38 4.52
C GLN A 23 16.42 -1.47 4.68
N VAL A 24 15.16 -1.03 4.66
CA VAL A 24 13.99 -1.90 4.77
C VAL A 24 13.49 -2.30 3.39
N PHE A 25 13.17 -3.59 3.21
CA PHE A 25 12.62 -4.12 1.97
C PHE A 25 11.40 -4.98 2.24
N HIS A 26 10.38 -4.84 1.40
CA HIS A 26 9.24 -5.77 1.27
C HIS A 26 9.28 -6.38 -0.12
N VAL A 27 9.36 -7.71 -0.19
CA VAL A 27 9.28 -8.45 -1.43
C VAL A 27 7.99 -9.24 -1.41
N HIS A 28 7.10 -8.90 -2.34
CA HIS A 28 5.82 -9.58 -2.53
C HIS A 28 5.94 -10.51 -3.73
N VAL A 29 5.67 -11.80 -3.52
CA VAL A 29 5.64 -12.82 -4.58
C VAL A 29 4.19 -13.27 -4.76
N ARG A 30 3.70 -13.14 -5.99
CA ARG A 30 2.31 -13.37 -6.40
C ARG A 30 2.26 -14.39 -7.54
N PHE A 31 1.16 -15.11 -7.67
CA PHE A 31 0.87 -15.89 -8.87
C PHE A 31 0.56 -14.98 -10.06
N GLY A 32 0.79 -15.47 -11.27
CA GLY A 32 0.50 -14.73 -12.50
C GLY A 32 -0.96 -14.26 -12.54
N ASN A 33 -1.17 -13.02 -12.97
CA ASN A 33 -2.45 -12.30 -13.10
C ASN A 33 -2.95 -11.55 -11.86
N ASP A 34 -2.27 -11.64 -10.71
CA ASP A 34 -2.55 -10.80 -9.53
C ASP A 34 -1.54 -9.65 -9.42
N PHE A 35 -1.88 -8.51 -10.03
CA PHE A 35 -1.00 -7.34 -10.18
C PHE A 35 -1.72 -6.03 -9.83
N ASP A 36 -2.62 -6.06 -8.85
CA ASP A 36 -3.42 -4.89 -8.50
C ASP A 36 -2.55 -3.71 -8.00
N GLU A 37 -1.41 -3.97 -7.34
CA GLU A 37 -0.43 -2.94 -6.98
C GLU A 37 0.18 -2.26 -8.22
N VAL A 38 0.47 -3.03 -9.28
CA VAL A 38 1.04 -2.50 -10.53
C VAL A 38 0.01 -1.63 -11.25
N LYS A 39 -1.24 -2.09 -11.32
CA LYS A 39 -2.35 -1.31 -11.90
C LYS A 39 -2.57 0.00 -11.14
N PHE A 40 -2.63 -0.07 -9.82
CA PHE A 40 -2.77 1.10 -8.96
C PHE A 40 -1.62 2.10 -9.15
N LYS A 41 -0.37 1.62 -9.13
CA LYS A 41 0.82 2.45 -9.39
C LYS A 41 0.73 3.15 -10.76
N ASN A 42 0.39 2.40 -11.80
CA ASN A 42 0.31 2.96 -13.15
C ASN A 42 -0.79 4.04 -13.25
N HIS A 43 -1.94 3.84 -12.62
CA HIS A 43 -3.00 4.85 -12.53
C HIS A 43 -2.50 6.14 -11.85
N LEU A 44 -1.85 6.04 -10.70
CA LEU A 44 -1.32 7.22 -10.00
C LEU A 44 -0.26 7.96 -10.83
N ASN A 45 0.57 7.25 -11.58
CA ASN A 45 1.55 7.87 -12.48
C ASN A 45 0.88 8.65 -13.64
N GLN A 46 -0.28 8.19 -14.10
CA GLN A 46 -1.02 8.82 -15.21
C GLN A 46 -2.01 9.90 -14.72
N ASN A 47 -2.49 9.81 -13.49
CA ASN A 47 -3.49 10.71 -12.91
C ASN A 47 -2.92 11.49 -11.72
N LYS A 48 -2.34 12.66 -12.00
CA LYS A 48 -1.74 13.55 -11.00
C LYS A 48 -2.72 13.97 -9.90
N THR A 49 -4.01 14.14 -10.23
CA THR A 49 -5.03 14.55 -9.27
C THR A 49 -5.25 13.49 -8.20
N ASP A 50 -5.41 12.23 -8.61
CA ASP A 50 -5.56 11.12 -7.66
C ASP A 50 -4.25 10.86 -6.89
N ALA A 51 -3.08 11.04 -7.52
CA ALA A 51 -1.78 10.95 -6.84
C ALA A 51 -1.64 11.98 -5.70
N LEU A 52 -1.99 13.23 -5.94
CA LEU A 52 -1.99 14.29 -4.92
C LEU A 52 -2.99 14.01 -3.80
N ARG A 53 -4.16 13.45 -4.13
CA ARG A 53 -5.15 13.06 -3.12
C ARG A 53 -4.62 11.93 -2.24
N TYR A 54 -3.94 10.95 -2.83
CA TYR A 54 -3.33 9.86 -2.08
C TYR A 54 -2.16 10.33 -1.20
N GLU A 55 -1.36 11.27 -1.68
CA GLU A 55 -0.29 11.89 -0.89
C GLU A 55 -0.83 12.58 0.36
N LYS A 56 -1.82 13.46 0.21
CA LYS A 56 -2.45 14.18 1.33
C LYS A 56 -3.03 13.20 2.36
N LEU A 57 -3.77 12.19 1.88
CA LEU A 57 -4.31 11.13 2.73
C LEU A 57 -3.21 10.44 3.54
N LYS A 58 -2.09 10.06 2.92
CA LYS A 58 -0.98 9.39 3.63
C LYS A 58 -0.36 10.29 4.70
N ILE A 59 -0.21 11.58 4.43
CA ILE A 59 0.34 12.55 5.39
C ILE A 59 -0.59 12.69 6.58
N GLU A 60 -1.90 12.88 6.34
CA GLU A 60 -2.90 13.00 7.41
C GLU A 60 -2.98 11.74 8.27
N LEU A 61 -3.09 10.57 7.65
CA LEU A 61 -3.14 9.29 8.36
C LEU A 61 -1.86 9.01 9.15
N SER A 62 -0.69 9.43 8.67
CA SER A 62 0.57 9.24 9.42
C SER A 62 0.61 10.02 10.73
N LYS A 63 -0.10 11.16 10.80
CA LYS A 63 -0.23 11.97 12.02
C LYS A 63 -1.26 11.38 12.97
N ILE A 64 -2.37 10.86 12.43
CA ILE A 64 -3.46 10.27 13.23
C ILE A 64 -3.02 8.93 13.82
N HIS A 65 -2.27 8.13 13.06
CA HIS A 65 -1.87 6.76 13.41
C HIS A 65 -0.36 6.64 13.58
N GLU A 66 0.27 7.58 14.30
CA GLU A 66 1.72 7.64 14.49
C GLU A 66 2.30 6.35 15.10
N PHE A 67 1.57 5.75 16.04
CA PHE A 67 1.97 4.53 16.76
C PHE A 67 1.16 3.29 16.35
N ASP A 68 0.20 3.44 15.42
CA ASP A 68 -0.68 2.36 14.99
C ASP A 68 -0.50 2.05 13.49
N ARG A 69 0.47 1.18 13.21
CA ARG A 69 0.81 0.80 11.85
C ARG A 69 -0.31 0.05 11.14
N ASP A 70 -1.09 -0.73 11.90
CA ASP A 70 -2.13 -1.59 11.33
C ASP A 70 -3.33 -0.73 10.94
N GLU A 71 -3.74 0.20 11.81
CA GLU A 71 -4.81 1.13 11.50
C GLU A 71 -4.42 2.09 10.36
N TYR A 72 -3.18 2.58 10.34
CA TYR A 72 -2.66 3.33 9.18
C TYR A 72 -2.82 2.52 7.88
N THR A 73 -2.56 1.22 7.90
CA THR A 73 -2.68 0.34 6.74
C THR A 73 -4.13 0.11 6.32
N HIS A 74 -5.03 -0.04 7.29
CA HIS A 74 -6.46 -0.19 7.08
C HIS A 74 -7.11 1.08 6.55
N ALA A 75 -6.82 2.24 7.14
CA ALA A 75 -7.42 3.52 6.79
C ALA A 75 -7.17 3.98 5.34
N LYS A 76 -6.16 3.40 4.65
CA LYS A 76 -5.91 3.63 3.22
C LYS A 76 -6.81 2.78 2.29
N THR A 77 -7.51 1.78 2.83
CA THR A 77 -8.19 0.74 2.04
C THR A 77 -9.30 1.31 1.17
N ASP A 78 -10.14 2.20 1.72
CA ASP A 78 -11.27 2.77 0.97
C ASP A 78 -10.82 3.56 -0.24
N PHE A 79 -9.76 4.36 -0.09
CA PHE A 79 -9.17 5.09 -1.21
C PHE A 79 -8.64 4.14 -2.29
N ILE A 80 -7.91 3.09 -1.88
CA ILE A 80 -7.37 2.11 -2.83
C ILE A 80 -8.51 1.42 -3.59
N LEU A 81 -9.57 1.00 -2.89
CA LEU A 81 -10.74 0.38 -3.52
C LEU A 81 -11.46 1.33 -4.48
N GLU A 82 -11.58 2.60 -4.13
CA GLU A 82 -12.15 3.64 -5.00
C GLU A 82 -11.37 3.74 -6.32
N ILE A 83 -10.04 3.86 -6.25
CA ILE A 83 -9.18 3.93 -7.43
C ILE A 83 -9.25 2.63 -8.24
N MET A 84 -9.20 1.48 -7.58
CA MET A 84 -9.28 0.18 -8.26
C MET A 84 -10.62 -0.02 -8.98
N LYS A 85 -11.71 0.57 -8.49
CA LYS A 85 -12.99 0.60 -9.22
C LYS A 85 -12.92 1.48 -10.47
N LYS A 86 -12.25 2.64 -10.41
CA LYS A 86 -12.06 3.53 -11.58
C LYS A 86 -11.21 2.90 -12.69
N ILE A 87 -10.28 2.01 -12.34
CA ILE A 87 -9.43 1.31 -13.33
C ILE A 87 -10.19 0.19 -14.04
N LYS A 88 -11.20 -0.42 -13.38
CA LYS A 88 -11.97 -1.56 -13.90
C LYS A 88 -13.22 -1.15 -14.69
N GLY A 89 -13.60 0.13 -14.66
CA GLY A 89 -14.69 0.70 -15.47
C GLY A 89 -14.12 1.43 -16.68
#